data_AF-A0A1U7DUG1-F1
#
_entry.id   AF-A0A1U7DUG1-F1
#
_cell.length_a   1.000
_cell.length_b   1.000
_cell.length_c   1.000
_cell.angle_alpha   90.00
_cell.angle_beta   90.00
_cell.angle_gamma   90.00
#
_symmetry.space_group_name_H-M   'P 1'
#
loop_
_entity.id
_entity.type
_entity.pdbx_description
1 polymer ?
#
loop_
_entity_poly.entity_id
_entity_poly.type
_entity_poly.pdbx_seq_one_letter_code
_entity_poly.pdbx_strand_id
1 'polypeptide(L)'
;MEKINGVYFLPCKVNNLPLKFILDTGASRVSISETEALFMIKNGYLNKEDMGETEYYSLANGAVTEGLTVNLKTIEIGGIILNDIKASIVLEQKAPLLLGQTVLEKLGAYKIIGNQLVLENYDDNSNDKLFLLDEKNGFKSIKIGSHASEFKNYESQCFQNDEEFVCNIINAPDELLTIFDKKMNALVLVFDIKTKLLKEIKVVKVYNVAVKTETDAKNSSTEAINDYTYLSAMYSSVLEKKPELLNNEIFDLAGKVGSMSYWDSKNISLSVLFELADTSINETGNLEMQYTLTVSYKKNVKTTKTDLLKKF
;
A
#
# COMPACT_ATOMS: atom_id res chain seq x y z
N MET A 1 8.53 13.14 4.90
CA MET A 1 9.62 13.90 5.55
C MET A 1 9.13 15.30 5.86
N GLU A 2 9.76 15.97 6.81
CA GLU A 2 9.52 17.39 7.09
C GLU A 2 10.72 18.22 6.64
N LYS A 3 10.49 19.24 5.81
CA LYS A 3 11.56 20.12 5.34
C LYS A 3 11.66 21.35 6.24
N ILE A 4 12.78 21.51 6.94
CA ILE A 4 13.03 22.63 7.86
C ILE A 4 14.40 23.22 7.52
N ASN A 5 14.48 24.54 7.31
CA ASN A 5 15.74 25.26 7.06
C ASN A 5 16.65 24.62 5.98
N GLY A 6 16.03 24.07 4.93
CA GLY A 6 16.76 23.47 3.80
C GLY A 6 17.17 22.01 3.97
N VAL A 7 16.95 21.39 5.15
CA VAL A 7 17.21 19.97 5.38
C VAL A 7 15.92 19.16 5.53
N TYR A 8 16.00 17.85 5.28
CA TYR A 8 14.88 16.94 5.45
C TYR A 8 15.01 16.15 6.75
N PHE A 9 13.96 16.18 7.55
CA PHE A 9 13.83 15.37 8.75
C PHE A 9 12.96 14.13 8.50
N LEU A 10 13.40 13.00 9.03
CA LEU A 10 12.75 11.70 8.97
C LEU A 10 12.47 11.18 10.39
N PRO A 11 11.23 10.77 10.70
CA PRO A 11 10.97 10.00 11.92
C PRO A 11 11.54 8.58 11.75
N CYS A 12 12.29 8.14 12.74
CA CYS A 12 12.87 6.79 12.82
C CYS A 12 12.56 6.17 14.19
N LYS A 13 12.63 4.84 14.29
CA LYS A 13 12.74 4.16 15.60
C LYS A 13 14.08 3.45 15.70
N VAL A 14 14.92 3.84 16.66
CA VAL A 14 16.23 3.22 16.89
C VAL A 14 16.14 2.33 18.11
N ASN A 15 16.32 1.02 17.95
CA ASN A 15 16.11 0.05 19.03
C ASN A 15 14.75 0.26 19.75
N ASN A 16 13.70 0.60 18.99
CA ASN A 16 12.35 0.94 19.46
C ASN A 16 12.19 2.34 20.11
N LEU A 17 13.24 3.16 20.20
CA LEU A 17 13.16 4.56 20.64
C LEU A 17 12.81 5.48 19.46
N PRO A 18 11.69 6.23 19.48
CA PRO A 18 11.39 7.21 18.45
C PRO A 18 12.38 8.38 18.47
N LEU A 19 13.03 8.62 17.34
CA LEU A 19 13.99 9.71 17.14
C LEU A 19 13.73 10.37 15.78
N LYS A 20 14.21 11.61 15.62
CA LYS A 20 14.06 12.37 14.38
C LYS A 20 15.43 12.71 13.80
N PHE A 21 15.73 12.13 12.64
CA PHE A 21 17.03 12.26 11.99
C PHE A 21 16.97 13.25 10.84
N ILE A 22 18.10 13.91 10.58
CA ILE A 22 18.34 14.66 9.34
C ILE A 22 18.83 13.65 8.28
N LEU A 23 18.20 13.65 7.11
CA LEU A 23 18.71 12.92 5.95
C LEU A 23 20.00 13.60 5.46
N ASP A 24 21.13 12.92 5.57
CA ASP A 24 22.44 13.48 5.22
C ASP A 24 23.22 12.53 4.30
N THR A 25 23.16 12.81 3.00
CA THR A 25 23.91 12.04 1.99
C THR A 25 25.42 12.28 2.07
N GLY A 26 25.88 13.33 2.78
CA GLY A 26 27.29 13.63 2.99
C GLY A 26 27.90 12.93 4.21
N ALA A 27 27.09 12.42 5.13
CA ALA A 27 27.56 11.70 6.31
C ALA A 27 27.89 10.24 5.98
N SER A 28 29.10 9.77 6.31
CA SER A 28 29.52 8.39 6.04
C SER A 28 28.78 7.35 6.91
N ARG A 29 28.30 7.74 8.10
CA ARG A 29 27.63 6.85 9.06
C ARG A 29 26.43 7.57 9.68
N VAL A 30 25.53 6.79 10.28
CA VAL A 30 24.56 7.33 11.24
C VAL A 30 25.29 8.01 12.40
N SER A 31 24.90 9.24 12.73
CA SER A 31 25.45 10.03 13.83
C SER A 31 24.42 10.19 14.94
N ILE A 32 24.84 9.98 16.18
CA ILE A 32 24.05 10.18 17.39
C ILE A 32 24.83 11.09 18.33
N SER A 33 24.16 12.04 18.98
CA SER A 33 24.84 12.89 19.97
C SER A 33 25.16 12.12 21.24
N GLU A 34 26.09 12.66 22.03
CA GLU A 34 26.38 12.17 23.37
C GLU A 34 25.10 12.12 24.24
N THR A 35 24.23 13.13 24.13
CA THR A 35 22.99 13.22 24.90
C THR A 35 22.05 12.06 24.60
N GLU A 36 21.81 11.77 23.32
CA GLU A 36 20.95 10.66 22.92
C GLU A 36 21.57 9.31 23.27
N ALA A 37 22.88 9.14 23.09
CA ALA A 37 23.57 7.90 23.45
C ALA A 37 23.48 7.62 24.95
N LEU A 38 23.74 8.61 25.81
CA LEU A 38 23.62 8.47 27.26
C LEU A 38 22.17 8.17 27.68
N PHE A 39 21.20 8.82 27.04
CA PHE A 39 19.78 8.52 27.28
C PHE A 39 19.46 7.07 26.91
N MET A 40 19.92 6.60 25.76
CA MET A 40 19.70 5.24 25.28
C MET A 40 20.33 4.20 26.22
N ILE A 41 21.55 4.44 26.70
CA ILE A 41 22.24 3.56 27.65
C ILE A 41 21.49 3.51 28.99
N LYS A 42 21.10 4.67 29.54
CA LYS A 42 20.40 4.75 30.84
C LYS A 42 19.05 4.04 30.84
N ASN A 43 18.40 3.94 29.68
CA ASN A 43 17.07 3.35 29.55
C ASN A 43 17.08 1.96 28.87
N GLY A 44 18.24 1.34 28.67
CA GLY A 44 18.36 -0.01 28.13
C GLY A 44 18.07 -0.14 26.63
N TYR A 45 18.08 0.97 25.88
CA TYR A 45 18.04 0.94 24.41
C TYR A 45 19.40 0.58 23.81
N LEU A 46 20.49 0.86 24.51
CA LEU A 46 21.85 0.45 24.17
C LEU A 46 22.50 -0.22 25.38
N ASN A 47 23.22 -1.31 25.12
CA ASN A 47 23.98 -2.01 26.14
C ASN A 47 25.49 -1.81 25.92
N LYS A 48 26.28 -2.19 26.91
CA LYS A 48 27.75 -2.06 26.85
C LYS A 48 28.33 -2.86 25.68
N GLU A 49 27.72 -3.99 25.33
CA GLU A 49 28.15 -4.87 24.23
C GLU A 49 27.88 -4.26 22.84
N ASP A 50 27.02 -3.23 22.76
CA ASP A 50 26.74 -2.51 21.52
C ASP A 50 27.81 -1.44 21.23
N MET A 51 28.63 -1.08 22.23
CA MET A 51 29.69 -0.06 22.12
C MET A 51 30.96 -0.64 21.49
N GLY A 52 31.57 0.12 20.59
CA GLY A 52 32.85 -0.20 19.97
C GLY A 52 33.98 0.74 20.38
N GLU A 53 34.98 0.84 19.52
CA GLU A 53 36.21 1.63 19.74
C GLU A 53 36.02 3.13 19.42
N THR A 54 36.99 3.92 19.90
CA THR A 54 37.15 5.34 19.53
C THR A 54 37.49 5.47 18.05
N GLU A 55 36.84 6.43 17.38
CA GLU A 55 37.03 6.76 15.97
C GLU A 55 37.12 8.29 15.80
N TYR A 56 37.86 8.75 14.79
CA TYR A 56 38.04 10.18 14.49
C TYR A 56 37.35 10.53 13.17
N TYR A 57 36.63 11.66 13.14
CA TYR A 57 35.81 12.08 12.00
C TYR A 57 36.22 13.46 11.51
N SER A 58 36.36 13.60 10.20
CA SER A 58 36.53 14.90 9.56
C SER A 58 35.19 15.53 9.24
N LEU A 59 34.96 16.74 9.75
CA LEU A 59 33.81 17.56 9.42
C LEU A 59 33.98 18.24 8.06
N ALA A 60 32.87 18.78 7.51
CA ALA A 60 32.89 19.52 6.25
C ALA A 60 33.80 20.76 6.26
N ASN A 61 34.11 21.31 7.44
CA ASN A 61 35.06 22.41 7.62
C ASN A 61 36.53 21.94 7.81
N GLY A 62 36.79 20.63 7.70
CA GLY A 62 38.12 20.03 7.86
C GLY A 62 38.54 19.76 9.31
N ALA A 63 37.72 20.10 10.31
CA ALA A 63 38.02 19.80 11.70
C ALA A 63 37.89 18.30 11.98
N VAL A 64 38.79 17.77 12.83
CA VAL A 64 38.73 16.38 13.29
C VAL A 64 38.06 16.34 14.66
N THR A 65 37.07 15.45 14.80
CA THR A 65 36.32 15.24 16.04
C THR A 65 36.46 13.81 16.51
N GLU A 66 36.53 13.61 17.82
CA GLU A 66 36.55 12.29 18.44
C GLU A 66 35.11 11.78 18.62
N GLY A 67 34.89 10.50 18.37
CA GLY A 67 33.64 9.81 18.66
C GLY A 67 33.85 8.35 18.99
N LEU A 68 32.76 7.66 19.34
CA LEU A 68 32.75 6.23 19.64
C LEU A 68 31.92 5.51 18.59
N THR A 69 32.35 4.31 18.19
CA THR A 69 31.50 3.45 17.35
C THR A 69 30.43 2.78 18.19
N VAL A 70 29.26 2.56 17.58
CA VAL A 70 28.15 1.82 18.22
C VAL A 70 27.39 1.02 17.17
N ASN A 71 26.92 -0.17 17.53
CA ASN A 71 26.02 -0.96 16.73
C ASN A 71 24.56 -0.74 17.19
N LEU A 72 23.75 -0.13 16.34
CA LEU A 72 22.31 -0.06 16.54
C LEU A 72 21.69 -1.37 16.03
N LYS A 73 21.01 -2.10 16.92
CA LYS A 73 20.39 -3.40 16.59
C LYS A 73 19.35 -3.22 15.50
N THR A 74 18.51 -2.19 15.61
CA THR A 74 17.50 -1.87 14.61
C THR A 74 17.37 -0.36 14.37
N ILE A 75 17.14 0.02 13.12
CA ILE A 75 16.57 1.31 12.74
C ILE A 75 15.34 1.05 11.86
N GLU A 76 14.18 1.54 12.29
CA GLU A 76 12.94 1.50 11.52
C GLU A 76 12.67 2.85 10.86
N ILE A 77 12.42 2.87 9.54
CA ILE A 77 12.10 4.08 8.77
C ILE A 77 10.88 3.77 7.89
N GLY A 78 9.76 4.44 8.12
CA GLY A 78 8.55 4.24 7.31
C GLY A 78 8.06 2.78 7.26
N GLY A 79 8.29 2.00 8.34
CA GLY A 79 7.95 0.58 8.43
C GLY A 79 9.04 -0.39 7.95
N ILE A 80 10.13 0.10 7.36
CA ILE A 80 11.27 -0.72 6.94
C ILE A 80 12.22 -0.89 8.12
N ILE A 81 12.49 -2.13 8.52
CA ILE A 81 13.39 -2.46 9.64
C ILE A 81 14.75 -2.86 9.08
N LEU A 82 15.78 -2.06 9.36
CA LEU A 82 17.17 -2.37 9.05
C LEU A 82 17.88 -2.85 10.31
N ASN A 83 18.60 -3.96 10.20
CA ASN A 83 19.33 -4.56 11.32
C ASN A 83 20.82 -4.24 11.26
N ASP A 84 21.48 -4.29 12.42
CA ASP A 84 22.94 -4.21 12.58
C ASP A 84 23.54 -2.98 11.87
N ILE A 85 23.14 -1.80 12.33
CA ILE A 85 23.57 -0.52 11.78
C ILE A 85 24.74 0.02 12.57
N LYS A 86 25.89 0.09 11.89
CA LYS A 86 27.06 0.80 12.38
C LYS A 86 26.79 2.30 12.42
N ALA A 87 26.86 2.87 13.60
CA ALA A 87 26.69 4.29 13.86
C ALA A 87 27.89 4.83 14.65
N SER A 88 27.86 6.13 14.86
CA SER A 88 28.89 6.93 15.51
C SER A 88 28.25 7.80 16.57
N ILE A 89 28.78 7.74 17.79
CA ILE A 89 28.45 8.66 18.88
C ILE A 89 29.44 9.81 18.78
N VAL A 90 28.93 11.01 18.51
CA VAL A 90 29.74 12.23 18.52
C VAL A 90 29.79 12.75 19.95
N LEU A 91 30.99 12.99 20.49
CA LEU A 91 31.20 13.50 21.85
C LEU A 91 30.90 15.00 21.96
N GLU A 92 29.71 15.39 21.51
CA GLU A 92 29.14 16.74 21.55
C GLU A 92 27.65 16.62 21.83
N GLN A 93 27.17 17.30 22.87
CA GLN A 93 25.80 17.15 23.38
C GLN A 93 24.73 17.64 22.41
N LYS A 94 25.08 18.63 21.57
CA LYS A 94 24.18 19.25 20.58
C LYS A 94 24.44 18.78 19.15
N ALA A 95 25.22 17.72 18.97
CA ALA A 95 25.44 17.16 17.65
C ALA A 95 24.10 16.73 17.01
N PRO A 96 23.85 17.06 15.74
CA PRO A 96 22.63 16.62 15.09
C PRO A 96 22.61 15.10 14.90
N LEU A 97 21.40 14.53 14.95
CA LEU A 97 21.16 13.15 14.54
C LEU A 97 21.17 13.08 13.01
N LEU A 98 22.16 12.41 12.44
CA LEU A 98 22.32 12.31 10.98
C LEU A 98 22.06 10.88 10.50
N LEU A 99 21.28 10.76 9.45
CA LEU A 99 21.03 9.50 8.75
C LEU A 99 22.00 9.40 7.57
N GLY A 100 23.19 8.86 7.83
CA GLY A 100 24.26 8.75 6.85
C GLY A 100 24.27 7.45 6.03
N GLN A 101 25.34 7.24 5.28
CA GLN A 101 25.47 6.18 4.28
C GLN A 101 25.30 4.76 4.84
N THR A 102 25.67 4.48 6.10
CA THR A 102 25.44 3.15 6.71
C THR A 102 23.97 2.71 6.75
N VAL A 103 23.03 3.67 6.67
CA VAL A 103 21.61 3.40 6.45
C VAL A 103 21.24 3.54 4.98
N LEU A 104 21.67 4.61 4.31
CA LEU A 104 21.26 4.90 2.92
C LEU A 104 21.66 3.79 1.95
N GLU A 105 22.84 3.19 2.12
CA GLU A 105 23.29 2.05 1.32
C GLU A 105 22.42 0.82 1.56
N LYS A 106 21.95 0.61 2.80
CA LYS A 106 21.07 -0.52 3.14
C LYS A 106 19.61 -0.29 2.72
N LEU A 107 19.16 0.96 2.59
CA LEU A 107 17.85 1.30 2.03
C LEU A 107 17.76 1.01 0.52
N GLY A 108 18.91 0.90 -0.16
CA GLY A 108 18.99 0.69 -1.60
C GLY A 108 18.82 2.00 -2.39
N ALA A 109 18.51 1.88 -3.68
CA ALA A 109 18.32 3.06 -4.53
C ALA A 109 17.12 3.89 -4.05
N TYR A 110 17.27 5.22 -4.01
CA TYR A 110 16.24 6.14 -3.54
C TYR A 110 16.21 7.44 -4.34
N LYS A 111 15.03 8.06 -4.40
CA LYS A 111 14.77 9.41 -4.89
C LYS A 111 14.20 10.27 -3.77
N ILE A 112 14.47 11.56 -3.85
CA ILE A 112 13.75 12.57 -3.07
C ILE A 112 12.80 13.28 -4.03
N ILE A 113 11.48 13.12 -3.82
CA ILE A 113 10.44 13.76 -4.62
C ILE A 113 9.63 14.67 -3.70
N GLY A 114 9.81 15.98 -3.84
CA GLY A 114 9.24 16.95 -2.90
C GLY A 114 9.68 16.66 -1.46
N ASN A 115 8.73 16.40 -0.58
CA ASN A 115 8.97 16.07 0.84
C ASN A 115 8.92 14.55 1.12
N GLN A 116 9.06 13.71 0.09
CA GLN A 116 9.01 12.25 0.20
C GLN A 116 10.37 11.63 -0.14
N LEU A 117 10.78 10.65 0.67
CA LEU A 117 11.87 9.73 0.34
C LEU A 117 11.21 8.51 -0.29
N VAL A 118 11.52 8.27 -1.57
CA VAL A 118 10.95 7.20 -2.37
C VAL A 118 12.05 6.20 -2.65
N LEU A 119 11.89 4.95 -2.24
CA LEU A 119 12.88 3.91 -2.54
C LEU A 119 12.57 3.31 -3.91
N GLU A 120 13.55 3.35 -4.82
CA GLU A 120 13.43 2.83 -6.18
C GLU A 120 13.46 1.30 -6.22
N ASN A 121 14.26 0.69 -5.33
CA ASN A 121 14.53 -0.74 -5.30
C ASN A 121 14.32 -1.34 -3.91
N TYR A 122 13.41 -0.79 -3.09
CA TYR A 122 12.93 -1.57 -1.95
C TYR A 122 12.09 -2.71 -2.49
N ASP A 123 12.81 -3.80 -2.71
CA ASP A 123 12.34 -5.02 -3.29
C ASP A 123 11.47 -5.72 -2.25
N ASP A 124 10.19 -5.35 -2.20
CA ASP A 124 9.17 -6.42 -2.24
C ASP A 124 8.93 -6.83 -3.72
N ASN A 125 10.04 -6.95 -4.44
CA ASN A 125 10.21 -7.77 -5.62
C ASN A 125 9.18 -7.56 -6.72
N SER A 126 8.81 -6.33 -7.05
CA SER A 126 7.99 -6.08 -8.23
C SER A 126 8.10 -4.65 -8.73
N ASN A 127 8.19 -4.49 -10.05
CA ASN A 127 8.06 -3.24 -10.82
C ASN A 127 6.64 -2.65 -10.69
N ASP A 128 6.08 -2.69 -9.49
CA ASP A 128 4.65 -2.74 -9.29
C ASP A 128 4.17 -1.55 -8.50
N LYS A 129 3.85 -0.48 -9.20
CA LYS A 129 3.23 0.71 -8.61
C LYS A 129 1.88 0.42 -7.93
N LEU A 130 1.37 -0.81 -7.97
CA LEU A 130 0.16 -1.23 -7.29
C LEU A 130 0.22 -1.14 -5.76
N PHE A 131 1.42 -1.12 -5.15
CA PHE A 131 1.57 -0.79 -3.73
C PHE A 131 1.26 0.70 -3.43
N LEU A 132 1.28 1.59 -4.43
CA LEU A 132 0.98 3.02 -4.27
C LEU A 132 -0.52 3.30 -4.03
N LEU A 133 -1.38 2.28 -4.10
CA LEU A 133 -2.83 2.39 -3.91
C LEU A 133 -3.26 2.44 -2.43
N ASP A 134 -2.34 2.88 -1.56
CA ASP A 134 -2.45 3.16 -0.13
C ASP A 134 -3.42 4.34 0.19
N GLU A 135 -3.68 4.58 1.50
CA GLU A 135 -4.51 5.55 2.29
C GLU A 135 -5.29 6.67 1.57
N LYS A 136 -4.90 7.14 0.39
CA LYS A 136 -5.59 8.17 -0.38
C LYS A 136 -6.29 7.71 -1.65
N ASN A 137 -5.86 6.60 -2.27
CA ASN A 137 -6.22 6.26 -3.67
C ASN A 137 -6.67 4.80 -3.88
N GLY A 138 -7.01 4.08 -2.80
CA GLY A 138 -7.43 2.69 -2.88
C GLY A 138 -8.04 2.15 -1.58
N PHE A 139 -7.64 0.94 -1.19
CA PHE A 139 -8.27 0.12 -0.14
C PHE A 139 -7.93 0.53 1.30
N LYS A 140 -7.63 1.81 1.54
CA LYS A 140 -7.23 2.48 2.80
C LYS A 140 -7.19 1.60 4.06
N SER A 141 -6.07 1.55 4.79
CA SER A 141 -5.87 0.72 6.02
C SER A 141 -6.06 -0.82 5.87
N ILE A 142 -6.67 -1.24 4.76
CA ILE A 142 -6.78 -2.52 4.06
C ILE A 142 -5.51 -3.28 3.68
N LYS A 143 -4.91 -4.10 4.53
CA LYS A 143 -3.71 -4.85 4.14
C LYS A 143 -3.99 -6.28 3.70
N ILE A 144 -3.67 -6.61 2.45
CA ILE A 144 -3.60 -8.00 1.98
C ILE A 144 -2.63 -8.76 2.89
N GLY A 145 -3.01 -9.97 3.28
CA GLY A 145 -2.27 -10.78 4.24
C GLY A 145 -2.62 -10.53 5.70
N SER A 146 -3.41 -9.50 6.04
CA SER A 146 -3.95 -9.36 7.41
C SER A 146 -4.78 -10.58 7.79
N HIS A 147 -4.69 -10.99 9.05
CA HIS A 147 -5.43 -12.13 9.55
C HIS A 147 -6.90 -11.73 9.78
N ALA A 148 -7.85 -12.65 9.52
CA ALA A 148 -9.28 -12.39 9.68
C ALA A 148 -9.66 -11.86 11.08
N SER A 149 -8.88 -12.19 12.11
CA SER A 149 -9.10 -11.67 13.46
C SER A 149 -8.98 -10.15 13.61
N GLU A 150 -8.22 -9.49 12.73
CA GLU A 150 -8.04 -8.04 12.73
C GLU A 150 -9.34 -7.30 12.35
N PHE A 151 -10.28 -8.00 11.69
CA PHE A 151 -11.54 -7.44 11.20
C PHE A 151 -12.75 -7.80 12.08
N LYS A 152 -12.54 -8.41 13.25
CA LYS A 152 -13.62 -8.86 14.15
C LYS A 152 -14.55 -7.75 14.64
N ASN A 153 -14.07 -6.51 14.62
CA ASN A 153 -14.84 -5.34 15.06
C ASN A 153 -15.83 -4.85 14.00
N TYR A 154 -15.73 -5.36 12.77
CA TYR A 154 -16.68 -5.05 11.71
C TYR A 154 -17.83 -6.03 11.74
N GLU A 155 -19.05 -5.49 11.73
CA GLU A 155 -20.24 -6.29 11.47
C GLU A 155 -20.11 -6.88 10.06
N SER A 156 -20.36 -8.19 9.89
CA SER A 156 -20.15 -8.84 8.61
C SER A 156 -21.07 -10.03 8.39
N GLN A 157 -21.45 -10.23 7.13
CA GLN A 157 -22.12 -11.44 6.67
C GLN A 157 -21.10 -12.28 5.90
N CYS A 158 -20.69 -13.40 6.49
CA CYS A 158 -19.67 -14.27 5.92
C CYS A 158 -20.27 -15.57 5.39
N PHE A 159 -19.75 -16.02 4.24
CA PHE A 159 -20.07 -17.27 3.60
C PHE A 159 -18.78 -18.04 3.36
N GLN A 160 -18.85 -19.37 3.43
CA GLN A 160 -17.71 -20.24 3.23
C GLN A 160 -18.04 -21.27 2.16
N ASN A 161 -17.13 -21.47 1.23
CA ASN A 161 -17.12 -22.63 0.32
C ASN A 161 -15.83 -23.44 0.55
N ASP A 162 -15.56 -24.44 -0.29
CA ASP A 162 -14.43 -25.35 -0.11
C ASP A 162 -13.05 -24.68 -0.21
N GLU A 163 -12.95 -23.51 -0.85
CA GLU A 163 -11.68 -22.83 -1.14
C GLU A 163 -11.53 -21.48 -0.43
N GLU A 164 -12.63 -20.77 -0.19
CA GLU A 164 -12.65 -19.37 0.20
C GLU A 164 -13.61 -19.10 1.38
N PHE A 165 -13.20 -18.14 2.21
CA PHE A 165 -14.02 -17.55 3.26
C PHE A 165 -14.28 -16.09 2.88
N VAL A 166 -15.52 -15.76 2.48
CA VAL A 166 -15.91 -14.45 1.93
C VAL A 166 -16.76 -13.72 2.96
N CYS A 167 -16.39 -12.50 3.31
CA CYS A 167 -17.13 -11.66 4.25
C CYS A 167 -17.55 -10.34 3.60
N ASN A 168 -18.85 -10.11 3.55
CA ASN A 168 -19.41 -8.80 3.24
C ASN A 168 -19.39 -7.96 4.53
N ILE A 169 -18.69 -6.82 4.51
CA ILE A 169 -18.65 -5.93 5.66
C ILE A 169 -19.91 -5.07 5.66
N ILE A 170 -20.73 -5.27 6.69
CA ILE A 170 -21.96 -4.52 6.93
C ILE A 170 -21.57 -3.16 7.53
N ASN A 171 -22.18 -2.08 7.03
CA ASN A 171 -21.95 -0.72 7.49
C ASN A 171 -20.46 -0.31 7.50
N ALA A 172 -19.70 -0.72 6.49
CA ALA A 172 -18.30 -0.31 6.36
C ALA A 172 -18.18 1.24 6.41
N PRO A 173 -17.19 1.80 7.12
CA PRO A 173 -16.95 3.24 7.16
C PRO A 173 -16.87 3.84 5.75
N ASP A 174 -17.44 5.04 5.57
CA ASP A 174 -17.44 5.76 4.29
C ASP A 174 -16.02 5.90 3.70
N GLU A 175 -15.02 6.00 4.58
CA GLU A 175 -13.62 6.04 4.18
C GLU A 175 -13.20 4.81 3.36
N LEU A 176 -13.63 3.61 3.76
CA LEU A 176 -13.35 2.33 3.09
C LEU A 176 -14.25 2.08 1.88
N LEU A 177 -15.38 2.80 1.79
CA LEU A 177 -16.32 2.75 0.67
C LEU A 177 -16.11 3.89 -0.32
N THR A 178 -15.00 4.64 -0.25
CA THR A 178 -14.70 5.72 -1.19
C THR A 178 -13.41 5.42 -1.93
N ILE A 179 -13.52 5.22 -3.24
CA ILE A 179 -12.40 5.03 -4.15
C ILE A 179 -12.27 6.27 -5.03
N PHE A 180 -11.14 6.97 -4.92
CA PHE A 180 -10.96 8.31 -5.49
C PHE A 180 -12.12 9.24 -5.06
N ASP A 181 -13.00 9.63 -5.98
CA ASP A 181 -14.20 10.43 -5.74
C ASP A 181 -15.52 9.63 -5.85
N LYS A 182 -15.43 8.30 -5.97
CA LYS A 182 -16.59 7.42 -6.14
C LYS A 182 -16.97 6.75 -4.83
N LYS A 183 -18.21 6.99 -4.41
CA LYS A 183 -18.85 6.26 -3.32
C LYS A 183 -19.32 4.89 -3.82
N MET A 184 -18.87 3.85 -3.14
CA MET A 184 -19.19 2.44 -3.37
C MET A 184 -20.30 1.97 -2.42
N ASN A 185 -20.95 0.86 -2.74
CA ASN A 185 -22.05 0.31 -1.94
C ASN A 185 -21.61 -0.73 -0.93
N ALA A 186 -20.61 -1.56 -1.25
CA ALA A 186 -20.20 -2.68 -0.41
C ALA A 186 -18.69 -2.89 -0.42
N LEU A 187 -18.16 -3.35 0.72
CA LEU A 187 -16.81 -3.85 0.90
C LEU A 187 -16.88 -5.35 1.17
N VAL A 188 -16.13 -6.12 0.38
CA VAL A 188 -16.06 -7.58 0.48
C VAL A 188 -14.61 -7.98 0.72
N LEU A 189 -14.38 -8.77 1.77
CA LEU A 189 -13.08 -9.31 2.13
C LEU A 189 -13.07 -10.81 1.89
N VAL A 190 -12.10 -11.31 1.13
CA VAL A 190 -11.94 -12.74 0.85
C VAL A 190 -10.68 -13.24 1.51
N PHE A 191 -10.82 -14.28 2.33
CA PHE A 191 -9.74 -14.89 3.09
C PHE A 191 -9.48 -16.31 2.62
N ASP A 192 -8.23 -16.74 2.77
CA ASP A 192 -7.88 -18.14 2.66
C ASP A 192 -8.52 -18.96 3.80
N ILE A 193 -9.18 -20.05 3.46
CA ILE A 193 -9.87 -20.88 4.46
C ILE A 193 -8.92 -21.50 5.50
N LYS A 194 -7.68 -21.84 5.12
CA LYS A 194 -6.71 -22.57 5.97
C LYS A 194 -5.89 -21.62 6.83
N THR A 195 -5.31 -20.61 6.20
CA THR A 195 -4.40 -19.64 6.83
C THR A 195 -5.15 -18.47 7.45
N LYS A 196 -6.42 -18.26 7.08
CA LYS A 196 -7.25 -17.12 7.48
C LYS A 196 -6.65 -15.75 7.13
N LEU A 197 -5.69 -15.72 6.20
CA LEU A 197 -5.08 -14.50 5.71
C LEU A 197 -5.92 -13.91 4.58
N LEU A 198 -6.06 -12.59 4.59
CA LEU A 198 -6.77 -11.84 3.56
C LEU A 198 -6.06 -12.01 2.22
N LYS A 199 -6.80 -12.42 1.20
CA LYS A 199 -6.31 -12.70 -0.15
C LYS A 199 -6.88 -11.76 -1.19
N GLU A 200 -8.07 -11.22 -0.98
CA GLU A 200 -8.69 -10.30 -1.92
C GLU A 200 -9.55 -9.28 -1.19
N ILE A 201 -9.49 -8.04 -1.66
CA ILE A 201 -10.36 -6.95 -1.24
C ILE A 201 -11.17 -6.55 -2.46
N LYS A 202 -12.49 -6.50 -2.32
CA LYS A 202 -13.37 -5.99 -3.37
C LYS A 202 -14.20 -4.84 -2.82
N VAL A 203 -14.37 -3.81 -3.63
CA VAL A 203 -15.37 -2.77 -3.39
C VAL A 203 -16.30 -2.72 -4.58
N VAL A 204 -17.60 -2.76 -4.29
CA VAL A 204 -18.65 -2.95 -5.29
C VAL A 204 -19.60 -1.77 -5.25
N LYS A 205 -19.90 -1.24 -6.43
CA LYS A 205 -21.00 -0.31 -6.65
C LYS A 205 -22.07 -0.99 -7.51
N VAL A 206 -23.32 -0.81 -7.15
CA VAL A 206 -24.49 -1.46 -7.77
C VAL A 206 -25.38 -0.39 -8.36
N TYR A 207 -25.77 -0.57 -9.62
CA TYR A 207 -26.69 0.31 -10.34
C TYR A 207 -27.93 -0.51 -10.67
N ASN A 208 -29.07 -0.17 -10.04
CA ASN A 208 -30.35 -0.81 -10.31
C ASN A 208 -31.16 0.06 -11.27
N VAL A 209 -31.71 -0.56 -12.31
CA VAL A 209 -32.34 0.14 -13.43
C VAL A 209 -33.69 -0.50 -13.73
N ALA A 210 -34.77 0.26 -13.54
CA ALA A 210 -36.08 -0.13 -14.06
C ALA A 210 -36.18 0.34 -15.52
N VAL A 211 -36.18 -0.60 -16.46
CA VAL A 211 -36.30 -0.34 -17.88
C VAL A 211 -37.77 -0.28 -18.25
N LYS A 212 -38.26 0.94 -18.49
CA LYS A 212 -39.60 1.17 -19.04
C LYS A 212 -39.54 1.50 -20.53
N THR A 213 -38.40 2.00 -20.98
CA THR A 213 -38.09 2.36 -22.37
C THR A 213 -36.66 2.00 -22.75
N GLU A 214 -36.34 1.91 -24.05
CA GLU A 214 -34.95 1.72 -24.53
C GLU A 214 -34.00 2.84 -24.04
N THR A 215 -34.53 4.04 -23.78
CA THR A 215 -33.75 5.17 -23.27
C THR A 215 -33.33 4.96 -21.81
N ASP A 216 -34.17 4.32 -21.00
CA ASP A 216 -33.86 4.00 -19.60
C ASP A 216 -32.70 2.99 -19.51
N ALA A 217 -32.72 1.98 -20.39
CA ALA A 217 -31.63 1.02 -20.50
C ALA A 217 -30.28 1.69 -20.84
N LYS A 218 -30.29 2.66 -21.78
CA LYS A 218 -29.08 3.39 -22.21
C LYS A 218 -28.52 4.34 -21.15
N ASN A 219 -29.38 5.05 -20.42
CA ASN A 219 -28.93 6.08 -19.48
C ASN A 219 -28.19 5.47 -18.28
N SER A 220 -28.67 4.36 -17.75
CA SER A 220 -28.06 3.77 -16.56
C SER A 220 -26.82 2.92 -16.86
N SER A 221 -26.77 2.26 -18.03
CA SER A 221 -25.49 1.71 -18.50
C SER A 221 -24.45 2.80 -18.68
N THR A 222 -24.87 4.01 -19.08
CA THR A 222 -23.96 5.16 -19.25
C THR A 222 -23.33 5.61 -17.93
N GLU A 223 -24.07 5.65 -16.82
CA GLU A 223 -23.48 6.02 -15.52
C GLU A 223 -22.42 5.01 -15.06
N ALA A 224 -22.75 3.72 -15.13
CA ALA A 224 -21.82 2.66 -14.75
C ALA A 224 -20.57 2.62 -15.67
N ILE A 225 -20.75 2.83 -16.98
CA ILE A 225 -19.65 2.94 -17.96
C ILE A 225 -18.80 4.18 -17.68
N ASN A 226 -19.41 5.31 -17.31
CA ASN A 226 -18.68 6.54 -16.98
C ASN A 226 -17.82 6.36 -15.73
N ASP A 227 -18.37 5.75 -14.68
CA ASP A 227 -17.61 5.44 -13.46
C ASP A 227 -16.51 4.42 -13.72
N TYR A 228 -16.77 3.38 -14.52
CA TYR A 228 -15.75 2.43 -14.99
C TYR A 228 -14.60 3.14 -15.72
N THR A 229 -14.94 3.99 -16.69
CA THR A 229 -13.97 4.72 -17.52
C THR A 229 -13.14 5.66 -16.65
N TYR A 230 -13.79 6.36 -15.73
CA TYR A 230 -13.15 7.25 -14.78
C TYR A 230 -12.16 6.49 -13.88
N LEU A 231 -12.61 5.42 -13.20
CA LEU A 231 -11.75 4.66 -12.30
C LEU A 231 -10.58 4.04 -13.05
N SER A 232 -10.82 3.51 -14.26
CA SER A 232 -9.76 2.92 -15.08
C SER A 232 -8.72 3.95 -15.51
N ALA A 233 -9.13 5.17 -15.84
CA ALA A 233 -8.23 6.28 -16.14
C ALA A 233 -7.45 6.74 -14.90
N MET A 234 -8.11 6.85 -13.75
CA MET A 234 -7.47 7.23 -12.49
C MET A 234 -6.41 6.21 -12.05
N TYR A 235 -6.73 4.92 -12.09
CA TYR A 235 -5.75 3.87 -11.81
C TYR A 235 -4.61 3.88 -12.83
N SER A 236 -4.90 4.04 -14.13
CA SER A 236 -3.84 4.17 -15.15
C SER A 236 -2.90 5.35 -14.86
N SER A 237 -3.46 6.48 -14.40
CA SER A 237 -2.69 7.67 -14.05
C SER A 237 -1.81 7.45 -12.82
N VAL A 238 -2.34 6.85 -11.76
CA VAL A 238 -1.57 6.57 -10.53
C VAL A 238 -0.48 5.54 -10.78
N LEU A 239 -0.79 4.50 -11.56
CA LEU A 239 0.14 3.43 -11.88
C LEU A 239 1.11 3.82 -13.02
N GLU A 240 0.89 4.96 -13.68
CA GLU A 240 1.60 5.38 -14.90
C GLU A 240 1.71 4.24 -15.95
N LYS A 241 0.70 3.36 -15.97
CA LYS A 241 0.66 2.15 -16.79
C LYS A 241 -0.76 1.93 -17.28
N LYS A 242 -0.92 1.71 -18.59
CA LYS A 242 -2.20 1.28 -19.16
C LYS A 242 -2.54 -0.15 -18.71
N PRO A 243 -3.82 -0.49 -18.54
CA PRO A 243 -4.20 -1.86 -18.19
C PRO A 243 -3.76 -2.84 -19.30
N GLU A 244 -3.38 -4.05 -18.88
CA GLU A 244 -2.93 -5.13 -19.76
C GLU A 244 -4.07 -5.71 -20.58
N LEU A 245 -5.27 -5.73 -20.00
CA LEU A 245 -6.51 -6.04 -20.69
C LEU A 245 -7.39 -4.80 -20.64
N LEU A 246 -7.68 -4.25 -21.81
CA LEU A 246 -8.62 -3.14 -22.01
C LEU A 246 -9.59 -3.57 -23.10
N ASN A 247 -10.63 -4.28 -22.72
CA ASN A 247 -11.62 -4.73 -23.69
C ASN A 247 -12.80 -3.75 -23.65
N ASN A 248 -12.79 -2.82 -24.59
CA ASN A 248 -13.90 -1.88 -24.83
C ASN A 248 -15.09 -2.54 -25.54
N GLU A 249 -14.95 -3.81 -25.93
CA GLU A 249 -16.03 -4.59 -26.51
C GLU A 249 -16.65 -5.47 -25.43
N ILE A 250 -17.98 -5.53 -25.49
CA ILE A 250 -18.87 -6.39 -24.70
C ILE A 250 -18.28 -7.80 -24.63
N PHE A 251 -17.63 -8.15 -23.52
CA PHE A 251 -17.22 -9.54 -23.32
C PHE A 251 -18.46 -10.38 -23.10
N ASP A 252 -18.53 -11.52 -23.76
CA ASP A 252 -19.44 -12.63 -23.42
C ASP A 252 -18.62 -13.65 -22.63
N LEU A 253 -18.41 -13.37 -21.34
CA LEU A 253 -17.93 -14.37 -20.39
C LEU A 253 -19.17 -14.96 -19.72
N ALA A 254 -19.59 -16.15 -20.16
CA ALA A 254 -20.76 -16.87 -19.65
C ALA A 254 -22.14 -16.20 -19.88
N GLY A 255 -22.29 -15.37 -20.91
CA GLY A 255 -23.55 -14.73 -21.32
C GLY A 255 -23.71 -13.27 -20.87
N LYS A 256 -22.73 -12.69 -20.16
CA LYS A 256 -22.88 -11.39 -19.47
C LYS A 256 -22.10 -10.26 -20.13
N VAL A 257 -22.80 -9.16 -20.44
CA VAL A 257 -22.25 -7.95 -21.07
C VAL A 257 -21.38 -7.14 -20.09
N GLY A 258 -20.10 -6.89 -20.42
CA GLY A 258 -19.21 -6.12 -19.55
C GLY A 258 -17.88 -5.66 -20.17
N SER A 259 -17.09 -4.93 -19.38
CA SER A 259 -15.73 -4.45 -19.70
C SER A 259 -14.82 -4.55 -18.48
N MET A 260 -13.53 -4.83 -18.70
CA MET A 260 -12.55 -4.96 -17.62
C MET A 260 -11.24 -4.24 -17.96
N SER A 261 -10.70 -3.56 -16.96
CA SER A 261 -9.33 -3.06 -16.92
C SER A 261 -8.54 -3.84 -15.89
N TYR A 262 -7.38 -4.39 -16.28
CA TYR A 262 -6.56 -5.27 -15.44
C TYR A 262 -5.11 -4.80 -15.37
N TRP A 263 -4.54 -4.75 -14.18
CA TRP A 263 -3.11 -4.49 -13.94
C TRP A 263 -2.54 -5.61 -13.11
N ASP A 264 -1.48 -6.24 -13.60
CA ASP A 264 -0.84 -7.35 -12.94
C ASP A 264 0.57 -7.03 -12.44
N SER A 265 0.98 -7.83 -11.47
CA SER A 265 2.29 -7.82 -10.89
C SER A 265 2.78 -9.16 -10.38
N LYS A 266 3.94 -9.18 -9.73
CA LYS A 266 4.43 -10.42 -9.11
C LYS A 266 3.54 -10.91 -7.98
N ASN A 267 3.03 -9.99 -7.15
CA ASN A 267 2.44 -10.33 -5.86
C ASN A 267 0.95 -10.00 -5.78
N ILE A 268 0.47 -9.05 -6.58
CA ILE A 268 -0.89 -8.55 -6.50
C ILE A 268 -1.40 -8.19 -7.90
N SER A 269 -2.69 -8.40 -8.12
CA SER A 269 -3.41 -7.91 -9.29
C SER A 269 -4.50 -6.93 -8.87
N LEU A 270 -4.74 -5.92 -9.70
CA LEU A 270 -5.86 -4.99 -9.62
C LEU A 270 -6.75 -5.19 -10.83
N SER A 271 -8.05 -5.23 -10.61
CA SER A 271 -9.03 -5.11 -11.68
C SER A 271 -10.10 -4.07 -11.38
N VAL A 272 -10.57 -3.42 -12.43
CA VAL A 272 -11.83 -2.68 -12.44
C VAL A 272 -12.71 -3.41 -13.45
N LEU A 273 -13.83 -3.96 -12.99
CA LEU A 273 -14.77 -4.73 -13.78
C LEU A 273 -16.14 -4.04 -13.75
N PHE A 274 -16.69 -3.79 -14.93
CA PHE A 274 -18.09 -3.42 -15.09
C PHE A 274 -18.83 -4.55 -15.81
N GLU A 275 -19.98 -4.98 -15.28
CA GLU A 275 -20.80 -6.02 -15.89
C GLU A 275 -22.30 -5.86 -15.62
N LEU A 276 -23.13 -6.41 -16.51
CA LEU A 276 -24.54 -6.69 -16.25
C LEU A 276 -24.62 -7.92 -15.34
N ALA A 277 -24.84 -7.70 -14.05
CA ALA A 277 -24.81 -8.74 -13.03
C ALA A 277 -26.07 -9.60 -13.04
N ASP A 278 -27.25 -8.97 -13.19
CA ASP A 278 -28.54 -9.64 -13.15
C ASP A 278 -29.60 -8.92 -14.00
N THR A 279 -30.62 -9.66 -14.41
CA THR A 279 -31.82 -9.15 -15.07
C THR A 279 -33.04 -9.87 -14.51
N SER A 280 -34.05 -9.10 -14.11
CA SER A 280 -35.28 -9.64 -13.54
C SER A 280 -36.50 -8.87 -14.08
N ILE A 281 -37.69 -9.36 -13.80
CA ILE A 281 -38.93 -8.64 -14.09
C ILE A 281 -39.58 -8.31 -12.75
N ASN A 282 -39.87 -7.04 -12.51
CA ASN A 282 -40.49 -6.61 -11.27
C ASN A 282 -41.99 -6.90 -11.23
N GLU A 283 -42.61 -6.66 -10.08
CA GLU A 283 -44.04 -6.92 -9.84
C GLU A 283 -44.97 -6.18 -10.80
N THR A 284 -44.49 -5.09 -11.43
CA THR A 284 -45.24 -4.31 -12.43
C THR A 284 -45.03 -4.76 -13.87
N GLY A 285 -44.28 -5.84 -14.09
CA GLY A 285 -43.98 -6.40 -15.42
C GLY A 285 -42.86 -5.66 -16.17
N ASN A 286 -42.16 -4.73 -15.52
CA ASN A 286 -41.05 -4.01 -16.13
C ASN A 286 -39.74 -4.79 -15.96
N LEU A 287 -38.89 -4.78 -16.98
CA LEU A 287 -37.54 -5.34 -16.91
C LEU A 287 -36.71 -4.51 -15.94
N GLU A 288 -36.05 -5.18 -14.99
CA GLU A 288 -35.05 -4.59 -14.12
C GLU A 288 -33.68 -5.16 -14.47
N MET A 289 -32.71 -4.28 -14.65
CA MET A 289 -31.32 -4.63 -14.91
C MET A 289 -30.46 -4.16 -13.75
N GLN A 290 -29.55 -5.01 -13.31
CA GLN A 290 -28.57 -4.68 -12.29
C GLN A 290 -27.18 -4.71 -12.89
N TYR A 291 -26.51 -3.56 -12.91
CA TYR A 291 -25.09 -3.48 -13.25
C TYR A 291 -24.24 -3.40 -12.00
N THR A 292 -23.04 -3.96 -12.06
CA THR A 292 -22.04 -3.85 -11.01
C THR A 292 -20.76 -3.23 -11.54
N LEU A 293 -20.14 -2.39 -10.71
CA LEU A 293 -18.78 -1.92 -10.88
C LEU A 293 -17.97 -2.43 -9.69
N THR A 294 -17.05 -3.35 -9.96
CA THR A 294 -16.22 -3.99 -8.95
C THR A 294 -14.78 -3.57 -9.14
N VAL A 295 -14.17 -3.00 -8.10
CA VAL A 295 -12.71 -2.87 -8.02
C VAL A 295 -12.20 -4.00 -7.13
N SER A 296 -11.31 -4.84 -7.66
CA SER A 296 -10.71 -5.94 -6.91
C SER A 296 -9.19 -5.78 -6.79
N TYR A 297 -8.66 -6.10 -5.61
CA TYR A 297 -7.25 -6.14 -5.30
C TYR A 297 -6.91 -7.47 -4.68
N LYS A 298 -6.21 -8.31 -5.44
CA LYS A 298 -6.07 -9.73 -5.17
C LYS A 298 -4.61 -10.13 -5.07
N LYS A 299 -4.26 -10.88 -4.03
CA LYS A 299 -2.96 -11.52 -3.93
C LYS A 299 -2.79 -12.53 -5.08
N ASN A 300 -1.74 -12.36 -5.86
CA ASN A 300 -1.35 -13.33 -6.85
C ASN A 300 -0.86 -14.59 -6.13
N VAL A 301 -1.60 -15.68 -6.33
CA VAL A 301 -1.02 -17.01 -6.16
C VAL A 301 0.01 -17.15 -7.28
N LYS A 302 1.15 -17.84 -7.09
CA LYS A 302 2.07 -18.14 -8.21
C LYS A 302 1.27 -18.88 -9.29
N THR A 303 0.80 -18.12 -10.27
CA THR A 303 -0.17 -18.55 -11.28
C THR A 303 0.58 -18.36 -12.58
N THR A 304 0.85 -19.45 -13.28
CA THR A 304 1.59 -19.35 -14.53
C THR A 304 0.76 -18.57 -15.55
N LYS A 305 1.40 -17.92 -16.53
CA LYS A 305 0.70 -17.23 -17.64
C LYS A 305 -0.38 -18.10 -18.30
N THR A 306 -0.21 -19.42 -18.25
CA THR A 306 -1.13 -20.46 -18.71
C THR A 306 -2.40 -20.60 -17.86
N ASP A 307 -2.36 -20.28 -16.57
CA ASP A 307 -3.50 -20.38 -15.65
C ASP A 307 -4.38 -19.12 -15.69
N LEU A 308 -3.81 -17.96 -16.05
CA LEU A 308 -4.58 -16.76 -16.40
C LEU A 308 -5.46 -17.03 -17.62
N LEU A 309 -4.90 -17.65 -18.67
CA LEU A 309 -5.62 -18.02 -19.89
C LEU A 309 -6.64 -19.16 -19.71
N LYS A 310 -6.66 -19.84 -18.56
CA LYS A 310 -7.67 -20.87 -18.22
C LYS A 310 -8.85 -20.32 -17.43
N LYS A 311 -8.74 -19.09 -16.94
CA LYS A 311 -9.83 -18.36 -16.26
C LYS A 311 -10.59 -17.43 -17.22
N PHE A 312 -10.23 -17.50 -18.51
CA PHE A 312 -10.86 -16.87 -19.68
C PHE A 312 -11.08 -17.95 -20.74
#